data_AF-A0A2H6K842-F1
#
_entry.id   AF-A0A2H6K842-F1
#
_cell.length_a   1.000
_cell.length_b   1.000
_cell.length_c   1.000
_cell.angle_alpha   90.00
_cell.angle_beta   90.00
_cell.angle_gamma   90.00
#
_symmetry.space_group_name_H-M   'P 1'
#
loop_
_entity.id
_entity.type
_entity.pdbx_description
1 polymer ?
#
loop_
_entity_poly.entity_id
_entity_poly.type
_entity_poly.pdbx_seq_one_letter_code
_entity_poly.pdbx_strand_id
1 'polypeptide(L)'
;MYQRLLLPHGTPRNGYQRLHTALLHQGFVRSVLSRSRIDAGGSAVQSSAGRRLATASEGHEVGAEESGPPRSVLVGNNGVHRPTHECADAGTKQAYRYVMENHSRLSLYAMCGLVERLSQANLDDSNVTNLLRLKLLENLAEVTSPVVMGRVLYLLKNCSSMDRDFFVMITNHIYRNKLYPSGDVPRLWCRYFKFIGGNRLYHKALLDVLCREFSEYVLRYLDHELPPYPRRMQESVAIAAWALAITAPDMPLDGLFERMLQFCSLPGIDRSVVIRVFWGAAVRSTCLDRIDVSLIERLWEETLSEPSAGLRRKSHLHQLYTILRCLKLGGIEENCLTDRCLEALHGLRYGHNDSKISTSQRYVSDVLVRLGVPHKVELLTPDLLSIDIAIEGYGEKIALEVDGPLHFTCVCDAAEACAPMRTGPTQMKQAFLKSNGWTVLSVPPVKLDDSVDLSAAIASVDTYYKRLLLGSGSPYLRRVLA
;
A
#
# COMPACT_ATOMS: atom_id res chain seq x y z
N MET A 1 -29.72 45.51 5.85
CA MET A 1 -28.41 45.11 6.42
C MET A 1 -28.42 43.59 6.50
N TYR A 2 -27.72 42.78 5.72
CA TYR A 2 -26.58 42.93 4.80
C TYR A 2 -26.82 42.07 3.54
N GLN A 3 -26.31 42.54 2.41
CA GLN A 3 -26.45 41.98 1.05
C GLN A 3 -25.84 40.58 0.89
N ARG A 4 -26.60 39.70 0.19
CA ARG A 4 -26.05 38.53 -0.53
C ARG A 4 -25.35 39.01 -1.80
N LEU A 5 -24.05 38.79 -1.89
CA LEU A 5 -23.27 38.91 -3.12
C LEU A 5 -23.07 37.52 -3.72
N LEU A 6 -23.64 37.33 -4.91
CA LEU A 6 -23.36 36.24 -5.84
C LEU A 6 -21.96 36.46 -6.43
N LEU A 7 -21.11 35.44 -6.41
CA LEU A 7 -19.90 35.36 -7.22
C LEU A 7 -19.87 34.03 -8.00
N PRO A 8 -19.25 34.01 -9.19
CA PRO A 8 -19.59 33.08 -10.26
C PRO A 8 -18.77 31.78 -10.21
N HIS A 9 -19.43 30.68 -10.58
CA HIS A 9 -18.81 29.39 -10.83
C HIS A 9 -17.87 29.44 -12.04
N GLY A 10 -16.56 29.43 -11.77
CA GLY A 10 -15.52 29.09 -12.74
C GLY A 10 -14.92 27.74 -12.41
N THR A 11 -15.24 26.71 -13.20
CA THR A 11 -14.58 25.40 -13.16
C THR A 11 -13.34 25.42 -14.06
N PRO A 12 -12.20 24.81 -13.67
CA PRO A 12 -11.21 24.34 -14.63
C PRO A 12 -11.50 22.88 -14.99
N ARG A 13 -11.76 22.63 -16.27
CA ARG A 13 -11.94 21.30 -16.87
C ARG A 13 -10.60 20.57 -17.04
N ASN A 14 -10.56 19.37 -16.47
CA ASN A 14 -9.81 18.14 -16.80
C ASN A 14 -8.80 18.17 -17.97
N GLY A 15 -7.50 18.04 -17.62
CA GLY A 15 -6.43 17.58 -18.52
C GLY A 15 -6.05 16.09 -18.36
N TYR A 16 -6.50 15.43 -17.29
CA TYR A 16 -6.08 14.06 -16.95
C TYR A 16 -6.63 12.96 -17.90
N GLN A 17 -7.76 13.18 -18.57
CA GLN A 17 -8.40 12.14 -19.39
C GLN A 17 -7.83 12.03 -20.82
N ARG A 18 -7.29 13.10 -21.41
CA ARG A 18 -6.91 13.07 -22.84
C ARG A 18 -5.68 12.21 -23.15
N LEU A 19 -4.80 11.94 -22.18
CA LEU A 19 -3.65 11.05 -22.36
C LEU A 19 -4.01 9.57 -22.20
N HIS A 20 -5.13 9.23 -21.54
CA HIS A 20 -5.53 7.83 -21.34
C HIS A 20 -6.58 7.34 -22.34
N THR A 21 -7.41 8.22 -22.91
CA THR A 21 -8.52 7.82 -23.80
C THR A 21 -8.11 7.62 -25.27
N ALA A 22 -6.92 8.05 -25.68
CA ALA A 22 -6.46 7.91 -27.08
C ALA A 22 -5.98 6.48 -27.45
N LEU A 23 -5.87 5.56 -26.49
CA LEU A 23 -5.28 4.22 -26.70
C LEU A 23 -6.27 3.04 -26.66
N LEU A 24 -7.58 3.28 -26.54
CA LEU A 24 -8.59 2.21 -26.40
C LEU A 24 -9.55 2.04 -27.59
N HIS A 25 -9.33 2.74 -28.71
CA HIS A 25 -10.19 2.65 -29.89
C HIS A 25 -9.50 2.09 -31.13
N GLN A 26 -8.88 0.91 -31.04
CA GLN A 26 -8.76 -0.03 -32.17
C GLN A 26 -8.63 -1.47 -31.64
N GLY A 27 -9.55 -2.38 -32.00
CA GLY A 27 -9.29 -3.83 -31.90
C GLY A 27 -10.39 -4.74 -31.37
N PHE A 28 -11.47 -4.88 -32.13
CA PHE A 28 -12.23 -6.12 -32.41
C PHE A 28 -12.73 -7.07 -31.30
N VAL A 29 -14.06 -7.14 -31.24
CA VAL A 29 -14.91 -8.25 -30.81
C VAL A 29 -14.72 -9.47 -31.73
N ARG A 30 -14.59 -10.68 -31.17
CA ARG A 30 -15.23 -11.90 -31.74
C ARG A 30 -15.43 -13.00 -30.69
N SER A 31 -16.70 -13.32 -30.49
CA SER A 31 -17.20 -14.53 -29.84
C SER A 31 -16.91 -15.78 -30.66
N VAL A 32 -16.55 -16.90 -30.03
CA VAL A 32 -16.91 -18.23 -30.51
C VAL A 32 -17.30 -19.10 -29.31
N LEU A 33 -18.61 -19.35 -29.19
CA LEU A 33 -19.17 -20.49 -28.49
C LEU A 33 -18.99 -21.72 -29.39
N SER A 34 -18.39 -22.79 -28.89
CA SER A 34 -18.63 -24.12 -29.43
C SER A 34 -18.72 -25.14 -28.30
N ARG A 35 -19.95 -25.63 -28.11
CA ARG A 35 -20.30 -26.80 -27.32
C ARG A 35 -19.68 -28.05 -27.97
N SER A 36 -19.13 -28.93 -27.14
CA SER A 36 -19.05 -30.36 -27.45
C SER A 36 -19.29 -31.17 -26.18
N ARG A 37 -20.46 -31.80 -26.12
CA ARG A 37 -20.78 -32.94 -25.26
C ARG A 37 -19.95 -34.13 -25.72
N ILE A 38 -19.32 -34.86 -24.81
CA ILE A 38 -19.09 -36.31 -24.95
C ILE A 38 -19.32 -36.96 -23.57
N ASP A 39 -19.97 -38.11 -23.65
CA ASP A 39 -20.60 -38.89 -22.59
C ASP A 39 -19.66 -39.67 -21.66
N ALA A 40 -20.32 -40.07 -20.57
CA ALA A 40 -20.06 -41.10 -19.58
C ALA A 40 -19.14 -42.30 -19.91
N GLY A 41 -18.37 -42.66 -18.88
CA GLY A 41 -17.78 -43.98 -18.61
C GLY A 41 -16.86 -43.81 -17.41
N GLY A 42 -17.13 -44.30 -16.20
CA GLY A 42 -17.65 -45.61 -15.84
C GLY A 42 -16.48 -46.53 -15.54
N SER A 43 -15.85 -46.41 -14.36
CA SER A 43 -15.29 -47.56 -13.62
C SER A 43 -14.71 -47.15 -12.26
N ALA A 44 -15.20 -47.86 -11.25
CA ALA A 44 -14.69 -47.91 -9.90
C ALA A 44 -13.51 -48.88 -9.81
N VAL A 45 -12.48 -48.53 -9.04
CA VAL A 45 -11.59 -49.51 -8.40
C VAL A 45 -11.23 -49.01 -7.01
N GLN A 46 -11.62 -49.80 -6.02
CA GLN A 46 -11.17 -49.77 -4.63
C GLN A 46 -9.70 -50.22 -4.54
N SER A 47 -8.91 -49.66 -3.63
CA SER A 47 -8.40 -50.44 -2.48
C SER A 47 -7.28 -49.73 -1.70
N SER A 48 -7.31 -49.97 -0.37
CA SER A 48 -6.20 -50.04 0.60
C SER A 48 -5.34 -48.78 0.82
N ALA A 49 -5.41 -48.08 1.96
CA ALA A 49 -5.07 -48.52 3.32
C ALA A 49 -3.61 -48.97 3.47
N GLY A 50 -2.77 -48.09 4.04
CA GLY A 50 -1.39 -48.36 4.42
C GLY A 50 -0.93 -47.38 5.49
N ARG A 51 -1.34 -47.62 6.75
CA ARG A 51 -0.72 -47.05 7.96
C ARG A 51 0.71 -47.57 8.10
N ARG A 52 1.68 -46.69 8.35
CA ARG A 52 2.79 -46.99 9.28
C ARG A 52 3.16 -45.75 10.10
N LEU A 53 3.00 -45.93 11.41
CA LEU A 53 3.62 -45.18 12.51
C LEU A 53 5.05 -45.73 12.72
N ALA A 54 5.98 -44.86 13.13
CA ALA A 54 7.14 -45.12 14.01
C ALA A 54 8.00 -43.83 14.03
N THR A 55 7.90 -42.98 15.05
CA THR A 55 8.60 -42.97 16.36
C THR A 55 9.89 -42.14 16.36
N ALA A 56 9.99 -41.36 17.43
CA ALA A 56 11.04 -40.41 17.80
C ALA A 56 12.38 -41.06 18.16
N SER A 57 13.43 -40.25 18.13
CA SER A 57 14.55 -40.36 19.08
C SER A 57 15.22 -39.00 19.29
N GLU A 58 15.38 -38.66 20.56
CA GLU A 58 16.09 -37.51 21.14
C GLU A 58 17.62 -37.74 21.23
N GLY A 59 18.38 -36.67 21.52
CA GLY A 59 19.76 -36.70 22.04
C GLY A 59 20.61 -35.51 21.54
N HIS A 60 20.70 -34.41 22.31
CA HIS A 60 21.83 -33.96 23.18
C HIS A 60 23.11 -33.49 22.44
N GLU A 61 23.42 -32.17 22.45
CA GLU A 61 24.47 -31.48 23.27
C GLU A 61 25.89 -31.58 22.63
N VAL A 62 26.85 -30.64 22.57
CA VAL A 62 27.16 -29.30 23.13
C VAL A 62 28.39 -28.72 22.35
N GLY A 63 28.52 -27.38 22.26
CA GLY A 63 29.78 -26.59 22.14
C GLY A 63 30.51 -26.54 20.78
N ALA A 64 31.30 -25.55 20.38
CA ALA A 64 31.65 -24.19 20.85
C ALA A 64 32.38 -23.45 19.68
N GLU A 65 32.65 -22.15 19.88
CA GLU A 65 33.69 -21.31 19.23
C GLU A 65 33.44 -20.53 17.91
N GLU A 66 33.44 -19.20 18.09
CA GLU A 66 34.08 -18.10 17.35
C GLU A 66 34.36 -18.20 15.83
N SER A 67 33.82 -17.23 15.07
CA SER A 67 34.59 -16.48 14.06
C SER A 67 33.81 -15.26 13.55
N GLY A 68 34.54 -14.21 13.19
CA GLY A 68 34.07 -12.82 13.07
C GLY A 68 33.09 -12.49 11.92
N PRO A 69 32.70 -11.21 11.79
CA PRO A 69 31.64 -10.81 10.89
C PRO A 69 32.12 -10.79 9.44
N PRO A 70 31.36 -11.33 8.46
CA PRO A 70 31.71 -11.12 7.07
C PRO A 70 31.30 -9.71 6.64
N ARG A 71 32.29 -9.04 6.04
CA ARG A 71 32.20 -7.74 5.38
C ARG A 71 31.11 -7.72 4.29
N SER A 72 30.53 -6.54 4.16
CA SER A 72 29.72 -6.05 3.06
C SER A 72 30.35 -6.26 1.68
N VAL A 73 29.55 -6.73 0.72
CA VAL A 73 29.71 -6.43 -0.71
C VAL A 73 28.32 -6.15 -1.27
N LEU A 74 27.98 -4.86 -1.42
CA LEU A 74 26.91 -4.40 -2.30
C LEU A 74 27.57 -3.95 -3.60
N VAL A 75 27.50 -4.81 -4.62
CA VAL A 75 27.71 -4.41 -6.02
C VAL A 75 26.35 -4.51 -6.68
N GLY A 76 25.88 -3.38 -7.20
CA GLY A 76 24.68 -3.30 -7.99
C GLY A 76 24.86 -3.98 -9.34
N ASN A 77 23.80 -4.64 -9.82
CA ASN A 77 23.66 -4.88 -11.24
C ASN A 77 22.19 -4.82 -11.65
N ASN A 78 21.90 -3.89 -12.57
CA ASN A 78 20.69 -3.90 -13.38
C ASN A 78 20.79 -5.09 -14.34
N GLY A 79 20.30 -6.23 -13.90
CA GLY A 79 19.93 -7.35 -14.73
C GLY A 79 18.65 -7.93 -14.14
N VAL A 80 17.80 -8.52 -14.99
CA VAL A 80 16.68 -9.35 -14.53
C VAL A 80 17.23 -10.39 -13.56
N HIS A 81 17.12 -10.15 -12.26
CA HIS A 81 17.55 -11.07 -11.23
C HIS A 81 16.59 -12.27 -11.26
N ARG A 82 16.98 -13.32 -11.98
CA ARG A 82 16.51 -14.67 -11.65
C ARG A 82 16.93 -14.94 -10.20
N PRO A 83 16.03 -15.43 -9.33
CA PRO A 83 16.44 -15.90 -8.02
C PRO A 83 17.52 -16.97 -8.21
N THR A 84 18.63 -16.86 -7.48
CA THR A 84 19.62 -17.94 -7.43
C THR A 84 18.95 -19.15 -6.79
N HIS A 85 18.54 -20.10 -7.64
CA HIS A 85 17.80 -21.33 -7.32
C HIS A 85 18.58 -22.34 -6.44
N GLU A 86 19.66 -21.95 -5.77
CA GLU A 86 20.63 -22.90 -5.21
C GLU A 86 20.26 -23.45 -3.83
N CYS A 87 19.29 -22.87 -3.12
CA CYS A 87 18.88 -23.32 -1.77
C CYS A 87 17.51 -24.02 -1.70
N ALA A 88 16.82 -24.19 -2.83
CA ALA A 88 15.52 -24.87 -2.85
C ALA A 88 15.69 -26.40 -2.95
N ASP A 89 15.01 -27.14 -2.07
CA ASP A 89 14.98 -28.61 -2.14
C ASP A 89 14.46 -29.11 -3.51
N ALA A 90 14.82 -30.33 -3.88
CA ALA A 90 14.45 -30.91 -5.17
C ALA A 90 12.93 -30.97 -5.37
N GLY A 91 12.14 -31.14 -4.30
CA GLY A 91 10.68 -31.18 -4.34
C GLY A 91 10.05 -29.82 -4.70
N THR A 92 10.66 -28.73 -4.27
CA THR A 92 10.18 -27.36 -4.52
C THR A 92 10.46 -26.93 -5.96
N LYS A 93 11.63 -27.29 -6.50
CA LYS A 93 11.94 -27.10 -7.94
C LYS A 93 10.98 -27.91 -8.82
N GLN A 94 10.65 -29.14 -8.41
CA GLN A 94 9.67 -29.97 -9.09
C GLN A 94 8.26 -29.36 -9.02
N ALA A 95 7.86 -28.80 -7.87
CA ALA A 95 6.58 -28.12 -7.73
C ALA A 95 6.46 -26.89 -8.64
N TYR A 96 7.53 -26.09 -8.78
CA TYR A 96 7.55 -24.94 -9.69
C TYR A 96 7.34 -25.40 -11.14
N ARG A 97 8.14 -26.35 -11.61
CA ARG A 97 8.01 -26.91 -12.96
C ARG A 97 6.61 -27.48 -13.19
N TYR A 98 6.08 -28.20 -12.21
CA TYR A 98 4.75 -28.79 -12.28
C TYR A 98 3.65 -27.73 -12.44
N VAL A 99 3.71 -26.62 -11.70
CA VAL A 99 2.78 -25.48 -11.88
C VAL A 99 2.89 -24.91 -13.29
N MET A 100 4.11 -24.63 -13.75
CA MET A 100 4.31 -24.02 -15.09
C MET A 100 3.76 -24.92 -16.21
N GLU A 101 4.01 -26.23 -16.15
CA GLU A 101 3.63 -27.18 -17.19
C GLU A 101 2.16 -27.65 -17.11
N ASN A 102 1.55 -27.64 -15.92
CA ASN A 102 0.24 -28.28 -15.70
C ASN A 102 -0.86 -27.32 -15.19
N HIS A 103 -0.61 -26.01 -15.12
CA HIS A 103 -1.57 -25.03 -14.58
C HIS A 103 -2.99 -25.12 -15.14
N SER A 104 -3.15 -25.41 -16.44
CA SER A 104 -4.46 -25.57 -17.08
C SER A 104 -5.29 -26.72 -16.50
N ARG A 105 -4.63 -27.80 -16.07
CA ARG A 105 -5.24 -29.01 -15.51
C ARG A 105 -5.45 -28.96 -13.99
N LEU A 106 -4.77 -28.04 -13.31
CA LEU A 106 -4.92 -27.88 -11.86
C LEU A 106 -6.26 -27.23 -11.53
N SER A 107 -6.91 -27.66 -10.46
CA SER A 107 -7.99 -26.89 -9.85
C SER A 107 -7.42 -25.65 -9.16
N LEU A 108 -8.24 -24.61 -8.96
CA LEU A 108 -7.82 -23.42 -8.20
C LEU A 108 -7.28 -23.78 -6.82
N TYR A 109 -7.91 -24.74 -6.12
CA TYR A 109 -7.47 -25.19 -4.80
C TYR A 109 -6.10 -25.89 -4.84
N ALA A 110 -5.89 -26.79 -5.79
CA ALA A 110 -4.60 -27.47 -5.97
C ALA A 110 -3.49 -26.45 -6.30
N MET A 111 -3.81 -25.48 -7.16
CA MET A 111 -2.91 -24.39 -7.50
C MET A 111 -2.54 -23.55 -6.28
N CYS A 112 -3.50 -23.14 -5.45
CA CYS A 112 -3.20 -22.43 -4.20
C CYS A 112 -2.25 -23.22 -3.29
N GLY A 113 -2.46 -24.54 -3.16
CA GLY A 113 -1.60 -25.39 -2.32
C GLY A 113 -0.16 -25.53 -2.85
N LEU A 114 0.04 -25.46 -4.18
CA LEU A 114 1.38 -25.45 -4.78
C LEU A 114 2.02 -24.08 -4.65
N VAL A 115 1.31 -23.00 -4.99
CA VAL A 115 1.82 -21.62 -4.89
C VAL A 115 2.17 -21.26 -3.44
N GLU A 116 1.41 -21.74 -2.45
CA GLU A 116 1.73 -21.52 -1.04
C GLU A 116 3.05 -22.19 -0.63
N ARG A 117 3.32 -23.41 -1.11
CA ARG A 117 4.61 -24.09 -0.91
C ARG A 117 5.75 -23.32 -1.59
N LEU A 118 5.53 -22.83 -2.81
CA LEU A 118 6.51 -22.00 -3.52
C LEU A 118 6.77 -20.68 -2.77
N SER A 119 5.73 -20.04 -2.23
CA SER A 119 5.87 -18.80 -1.44
C SER A 119 6.66 -19.01 -0.15
N GLN A 120 6.46 -20.15 0.53
CA GLN A 120 7.25 -20.50 1.72
C GLN A 120 8.74 -20.71 1.41
N ALA A 121 9.05 -21.15 0.19
CA ALA A 121 10.42 -21.32 -0.31
C ALA A 121 10.97 -20.10 -1.06
N ASN A 122 10.26 -18.96 -1.08
CA ASN A 122 10.60 -17.74 -1.83
C ASN A 122 10.79 -17.97 -3.35
N LEU A 123 9.96 -18.84 -3.95
CA LEU A 123 9.94 -19.14 -5.39
C LEU A 123 8.63 -18.74 -6.09
N ASP A 124 7.75 -17.98 -5.42
CA ASP A 124 6.50 -17.46 -5.98
C ASP A 124 6.71 -16.17 -6.79
N ASP A 125 7.34 -16.33 -7.96
CA ASP A 125 7.61 -15.21 -8.88
C ASP A 125 6.35 -14.63 -9.56
N SER A 126 6.54 -13.58 -10.37
CA SER A 126 5.47 -12.90 -11.10
C SER A 126 4.77 -13.82 -12.12
N ASN A 127 5.44 -14.82 -12.68
CA ASN A 127 4.84 -15.76 -13.62
C ASN A 127 3.88 -16.71 -12.90
N VAL A 128 4.34 -17.32 -11.81
CA VAL A 128 3.53 -18.22 -10.98
C VAL A 128 2.30 -17.52 -10.43
N THR A 129 2.48 -16.31 -9.89
CA THR A 129 1.37 -15.53 -9.36
C THR A 129 0.43 -14.99 -10.45
N ASN A 130 0.92 -14.71 -11.66
CA ASN A 130 0.07 -14.39 -12.80
C ASN A 130 -0.75 -15.60 -13.29
N LEU A 131 -0.18 -16.81 -13.30
CA LEU A 131 -0.94 -18.02 -13.60
C LEU A 131 -2.07 -18.22 -12.57
N LEU A 132 -1.79 -17.99 -11.28
CA LEU A 132 -2.82 -18.04 -10.24
C LEU A 132 -3.91 -16.98 -10.45
N ARG A 133 -3.52 -15.77 -10.88
CA ARG A 133 -4.46 -14.69 -11.24
C ARG A 133 -5.40 -15.13 -12.36
N LEU A 134 -4.85 -15.67 -13.44
CA LEU A 134 -5.64 -16.17 -14.58
C LEU A 134 -6.56 -17.32 -14.15
N LYS A 135 -6.06 -18.26 -13.35
CA LYS A 135 -6.87 -19.37 -12.83
C LYS A 135 -8.02 -18.89 -11.95
N LEU A 136 -7.79 -17.87 -11.13
CA LEU A 136 -8.85 -17.25 -10.35
C LEU A 136 -9.93 -16.68 -11.28
N LEU A 137 -9.56 -15.97 -12.34
CA LEU A 137 -10.51 -15.37 -13.28
C LEU A 137 -11.34 -16.43 -14.01
N GLU A 138 -10.70 -17.52 -14.47
CA GLU A 138 -11.38 -18.65 -15.13
C GLU A 138 -12.42 -19.32 -14.22
N ASN A 139 -12.18 -19.35 -12.91
CA ASN A 139 -12.99 -20.10 -11.95
C ASN A 139 -13.71 -19.16 -10.96
N LEU A 140 -13.82 -17.87 -11.27
CA LEU A 140 -14.27 -16.86 -10.30
C LEU A 140 -15.68 -17.15 -9.80
N ALA A 141 -16.58 -17.57 -10.70
CA ALA A 141 -17.96 -17.94 -10.39
C ALA A 141 -18.07 -19.11 -9.39
N GLU A 142 -17.07 -19.99 -9.33
CA GLU A 142 -17.04 -21.14 -8.42
C GLU A 142 -16.51 -20.76 -7.03
N VAL A 143 -15.89 -19.58 -6.88
CA VAL A 143 -15.39 -19.10 -5.59
C VAL A 143 -16.54 -18.51 -4.77
N THR A 144 -17.14 -19.36 -3.95
CA THR A 144 -18.28 -19.03 -3.07
C THR A 144 -17.92 -18.96 -1.58
N SER A 145 -16.66 -19.21 -1.23
CA SER A 145 -16.19 -19.20 0.16
C SER A 145 -15.23 -18.03 0.44
N PRO A 146 -15.45 -17.27 1.52
CA PRO A 146 -14.54 -16.19 1.89
C PRO A 146 -13.14 -16.73 2.25
N VAL A 147 -13.04 -17.96 2.76
CA VAL A 147 -11.78 -18.63 3.11
C VAL A 147 -10.93 -18.90 1.86
N VAL A 148 -11.56 -19.45 0.81
CA VAL A 148 -10.90 -19.72 -0.48
C VAL A 148 -10.45 -18.40 -1.10
N MET A 149 -11.37 -17.42 -1.19
CA MET A 149 -11.05 -16.10 -1.71
C MET A 149 -9.88 -15.47 -0.96
N GLY A 150 -9.93 -15.41 0.37
CA GLY A 150 -8.85 -14.85 1.18
C GLY A 150 -7.51 -15.55 0.98
N ARG A 151 -7.50 -16.88 0.80
CA ARG A 151 -6.27 -17.62 0.48
C ARG A 151 -5.68 -17.19 -0.86
N VAL A 152 -6.52 -17.02 -1.89
CA VAL A 152 -6.06 -16.54 -3.20
C VAL A 152 -5.51 -15.12 -3.09
N LEU A 153 -6.24 -14.19 -2.45
CA LEU A 153 -5.83 -12.80 -2.27
C LEU A 153 -4.44 -12.69 -1.60
N TYR A 154 -4.19 -13.54 -0.60
CA TYR A 154 -2.88 -13.62 0.07
C TYR A 154 -1.73 -14.01 -0.86
N LEU A 155 -1.97 -14.99 -1.73
CA LEU A 155 -0.97 -15.53 -2.65
C LEU A 155 -0.71 -14.59 -3.84
N LEU A 156 -1.63 -13.67 -4.14
CA LEU A 156 -1.46 -12.66 -5.18
C LEU A 156 -0.64 -11.43 -4.74
N LYS A 157 -0.09 -11.41 -3.53
CA LYS A 157 0.67 -10.27 -2.97
C LYS A 157 1.82 -9.74 -3.85
N ASN A 158 2.41 -10.60 -4.70
CA ASN A 158 3.55 -10.29 -5.57
C ASN A 158 3.17 -10.24 -7.06
N CYS A 159 1.87 -10.25 -7.39
CA CYS A 159 1.41 -10.31 -8.78
C CYS A 159 1.45 -8.91 -9.42
N SER A 160 2.45 -8.64 -10.26
CA SER A 160 2.62 -7.34 -10.92
C SER A 160 1.66 -7.10 -12.09
N SER A 161 0.97 -8.14 -12.57
CA SER A 161 0.03 -8.07 -13.70
C SER A 161 -1.40 -7.75 -13.30
N MET A 162 -1.67 -7.46 -12.03
CA MET A 162 -2.99 -7.02 -11.58
C MET A 162 -3.23 -5.57 -12.03
N ASP A 163 -4.24 -5.39 -12.87
CA ASP A 163 -4.68 -4.11 -13.39
C ASP A 163 -6.00 -3.67 -12.74
N ARG A 164 -6.50 -2.51 -13.15
CA ARG A 164 -7.75 -1.95 -12.63
C ARG A 164 -8.93 -2.87 -12.88
N ASP A 165 -9.03 -3.48 -14.06
CA ASP A 165 -10.16 -4.34 -14.43
C ASP A 165 -10.20 -5.59 -13.56
N PHE A 166 -9.03 -6.18 -13.28
CA PHE A 166 -8.89 -7.25 -12.30
C PHE A 166 -9.41 -6.81 -10.92
N PHE A 167 -8.96 -5.67 -10.40
CA PHE A 167 -9.38 -5.21 -9.08
C PHE A 167 -10.89 -4.91 -9.01
N VAL A 168 -11.46 -4.28 -10.04
CA VAL A 168 -12.90 -4.03 -10.17
C VAL A 168 -13.66 -5.36 -10.15
N MET A 169 -13.21 -6.36 -10.92
CA MET A 169 -13.87 -7.66 -11.00
C MET A 169 -13.85 -8.39 -9.65
N ILE A 170 -12.68 -8.45 -9.00
CA ILE A 170 -12.52 -9.15 -7.72
C ILE A 170 -13.29 -8.45 -6.59
N THR A 171 -13.20 -7.13 -6.47
CA THR A 171 -13.93 -6.40 -5.42
C THR A 171 -15.45 -6.51 -5.60
N ASN A 172 -15.95 -6.39 -6.85
CA ASN A 172 -17.37 -6.63 -7.14
C ASN A 172 -17.80 -8.07 -6.83
N HIS A 173 -16.97 -9.07 -7.16
CA HIS A 173 -17.30 -10.46 -6.87
C HIS A 173 -17.40 -10.73 -5.37
N ILE A 174 -16.44 -10.23 -4.60
CA ILE A 174 -16.47 -10.31 -3.13
C ILE A 174 -17.74 -9.66 -2.58
N TYR A 175 -18.05 -8.45 -3.06
CA TYR A 175 -19.21 -7.70 -2.60
C TYR A 175 -20.53 -8.41 -2.94
N ARG A 176 -20.76 -8.76 -4.21
CA ARG A 176 -22.02 -9.34 -4.70
C ARG A 176 -22.30 -10.73 -4.13
N ASN A 177 -21.26 -11.55 -3.95
CA ASN A 177 -21.39 -12.91 -3.42
C ASN A 177 -21.22 -12.98 -1.90
N LYS A 178 -21.15 -11.83 -1.21
CA LYS A 178 -21.02 -11.73 0.25
C LYS A 178 -19.86 -12.55 0.82
N LEU A 179 -18.72 -12.53 0.14
CA LEU A 179 -17.52 -13.26 0.53
C LEU A 179 -16.76 -12.48 1.62
N TYR A 180 -17.42 -12.17 2.73
CA TYR A 180 -16.82 -11.40 3.80
C TYR A 180 -16.22 -12.33 4.85
N PRO A 181 -15.12 -11.95 5.52
CA PRO A 181 -14.71 -12.64 6.73
C PRO A 181 -15.82 -12.55 7.79
N SER A 182 -16.13 -13.67 8.42
CA SER A 182 -17.14 -13.76 9.50
C SER A 182 -16.60 -14.58 10.66
N GLY A 183 -17.11 -14.31 11.87
CA GLY A 183 -16.70 -15.06 13.07
C GLY A 183 -15.29 -14.70 13.55
N ASP A 184 -14.70 -15.59 14.34
CA ASP A 184 -13.36 -15.40 14.92
C ASP A 184 -12.26 -16.03 14.05
N VAL A 185 -11.95 -15.38 12.91
CA VAL A 185 -10.94 -15.88 11.96
C VAL A 185 -9.91 -14.79 11.66
N PRO A 186 -9.00 -14.46 12.60
CA PRO A 186 -8.06 -13.35 12.46
C PRO A 186 -7.23 -13.38 11.17
N ARG A 187 -6.81 -14.59 10.76
CA ARG A 187 -6.02 -14.78 9.53
C ARG A 187 -6.76 -14.29 8.29
N LEU A 188 -8.09 -14.44 8.26
CA LEU A 188 -8.88 -14.06 7.12
C LEU A 188 -8.98 -12.53 7.01
N TRP A 189 -9.19 -11.84 8.13
CA TRP A 189 -9.12 -10.38 8.22
C TRP A 189 -7.80 -9.83 7.72
N CYS A 190 -6.68 -10.39 8.21
CA CYS A 190 -5.34 -9.99 7.75
C CYS A 190 -5.21 -10.09 6.22
N ARG A 191 -5.74 -11.16 5.60
CA ARG A 191 -5.62 -11.39 4.16
C ARG A 191 -6.41 -10.36 3.34
N TYR A 192 -7.64 -10.06 3.75
CA TYR A 192 -8.49 -9.08 3.07
C TYR A 192 -7.91 -7.68 3.17
N PHE A 193 -7.64 -7.20 4.39
CA PHE A 193 -7.11 -5.85 4.57
C PHE A 193 -5.70 -5.68 4.02
N LYS A 194 -4.84 -6.70 4.06
CA LYS A 194 -3.52 -6.64 3.41
C LYS A 194 -3.65 -6.53 1.88
N PHE A 195 -4.58 -7.25 1.27
CA PHE A 195 -4.83 -7.14 -0.17
C PHE A 195 -5.40 -5.76 -0.54
N ILE A 196 -6.39 -5.27 0.21
CA ILE A 196 -6.99 -3.95 0.01
C ILE A 196 -5.94 -2.84 0.17
N GLY A 197 -5.24 -2.80 1.31
CA GLY A 197 -4.25 -1.77 1.61
C GLY A 197 -3.04 -1.84 0.68
N GLY A 198 -2.55 -3.05 0.37
CA GLY A 198 -1.38 -3.24 -0.50
C GLY A 198 -1.61 -2.73 -1.92
N ASN A 199 -2.83 -2.91 -2.43
CA ASN A 199 -3.23 -2.47 -3.77
C ASN A 199 -4.00 -1.13 -3.77
N ARG A 200 -4.14 -0.49 -2.60
CA ARG A 200 -4.84 0.79 -2.40
C ARG A 200 -6.29 0.79 -2.88
N LEU A 201 -7.00 -0.33 -2.72
CA LEU A 201 -8.32 -0.52 -3.30
C LEU A 201 -9.37 0.29 -2.55
N TYR A 202 -10.15 1.07 -3.29
CA TYR A 202 -11.34 1.73 -2.77
C TYR A 202 -12.58 1.23 -3.50
N HIS A 203 -13.43 0.53 -2.75
CA HIS A 203 -14.76 0.14 -3.20
C HIS A 203 -15.72 0.41 -2.03
N LYS A 204 -16.41 1.54 -2.06
CA LYS A 204 -17.15 2.10 -0.92
C LYS A 204 -18.09 1.09 -0.26
N ALA A 205 -19.00 0.51 -1.04
CA ALA A 205 -19.97 -0.44 -0.51
C ALA A 205 -19.35 -1.73 0.07
N LEU A 206 -18.21 -2.18 -0.46
CA LEU A 206 -17.48 -3.32 0.10
C LEU A 206 -16.78 -2.93 1.40
N LEU A 207 -16.10 -1.79 1.42
CA LEU A 207 -15.44 -1.28 2.61
C LEU A 207 -16.43 -1.00 3.74
N ASP A 208 -17.61 -0.44 3.45
CA ASP A 208 -18.67 -0.23 4.45
C ASP A 208 -19.04 -1.52 5.15
N VAL A 209 -19.26 -2.60 4.38
CA VAL A 209 -19.59 -3.92 4.95
C VAL A 209 -18.41 -4.47 5.73
N LEU A 210 -17.20 -4.48 5.15
CA LEU A 210 -16.02 -5.02 5.83
C LEU A 210 -15.71 -4.25 7.13
N CYS A 211 -15.83 -2.93 7.14
CA CYS A 211 -15.64 -2.10 8.32
C CYS A 211 -16.68 -2.41 9.39
N ARG A 212 -17.96 -2.56 9.03
CA ARG A 212 -19.01 -2.95 9.99
C ARG A 212 -18.74 -4.32 10.60
N GLU A 213 -18.52 -5.34 9.77
CA GLU A 213 -18.25 -6.71 10.24
C GLU A 213 -16.96 -6.79 11.05
N PHE A 214 -15.93 -6.02 10.68
CA PHE A 214 -14.68 -5.92 11.44
C PHE A 214 -14.88 -5.20 12.78
N SER A 215 -15.76 -4.20 12.83
CA SER A 215 -16.10 -3.50 14.06
C SER A 215 -16.76 -4.44 15.07
N GLU A 216 -17.69 -5.29 14.64
CA GLU A 216 -18.30 -6.33 15.47
C GLU A 216 -17.31 -7.44 15.86
N TYR A 217 -16.30 -7.68 15.03
CA TYR A 217 -15.20 -8.56 15.37
C TYR A 217 -14.33 -7.97 16.49
N VAL A 218 -13.96 -6.69 16.42
CA VAL A 218 -13.18 -6.02 17.48
C VAL A 218 -13.97 -5.91 18.78
N LEU A 219 -15.26 -5.54 18.72
CA LEU A 219 -16.13 -5.43 19.90
C LEU A 219 -16.15 -6.70 20.74
N ARG A 220 -16.26 -7.88 20.11
CA ARG A 220 -16.26 -9.15 20.84
C ARG A 220 -15.02 -9.34 21.71
N TYR A 221 -13.87 -8.81 21.30
CA TYR A 221 -12.65 -8.87 22.10
C TYR A 221 -12.56 -7.77 23.17
N LEU A 222 -13.24 -6.64 22.97
CA LEU A 222 -13.37 -5.62 24.01
C LEU A 222 -14.27 -6.11 25.16
N ASP A 223 -15.29 -6.91 24.85
CA ASP A 223 -16.24 -7.47 25.82
C ASP A 223 -15.68 -8.68 26.60
N HIS A 224 -14.50 -9.20 26.25
CA HIS A 224 -13.89 -10.37 26.89
C HIS A 224 -12.70 -9.98 27.77
N GLU A 225 -12.73 -10.34 29.06
CA GLU A 225 -11.73 -9.93 30.06
C GLU A 225 -10.45 -10.80 30.12
N LEU A 226 -10.14 -11.63 29.11
CA LEU A 226 -9.05 -12.62 29.23
C LEU A 226 -7.88 -12.38 28.26
N PRO A 227 -6.85 -11.60 28.66
CA PRO A 227 -5.54 -11.65 28.04
C PRO A 227 -4.87 -13.04 28.25
N PRO A 228 -3.91 -13.44 27.39
CA PRO A 228 -3.36 -12.67 26.27
C PRO A 228 -4.17 -12.83 24.97
N TYR A 229 -4.34 -11.72 24.25
CA TYR A 229 -4.97 -11.73 22.93
C TYR A 229 -4.10 -12.48 21.91
N PRO A 230 -4.66 -13.38 21.08
CA PRO A 230 -3.90 -14.10 20.07
C PRO A 230 -3.13 -13.14 19.17
N ARG A 231 -1.83 -13.38 18.94
CA ARG A 231 -0.98 -12.52 18.10
C ARG A 231 -1.62 -12.18 16.75
N ARG A 232 -2.27 -13.16 16.10
CA ARG A 232 -2.94 -12.96 14.81
C ARG A 232 -4.16 -12.03 14.89
N MET A 233 -4.86 -12.01 16.03
CA MET A 233 -5.92 -11.04 16.30
C MET A 233 -5.34 -9.63 16.36
N GLN A 234 -4.31 -9.41 17.18
CA GLN A 234 -3.68 -8.08 17.28
C GLN A 234 -3.11 -7.60 15.93
N GLU A 235 -2.48 -8.50 15.17
CA GLU A 235 -2.00 -8.21 13.80
C GLU A 235 -3.13 -7.80 12.86
N SER A 236 -4.33 -8.38 13.00
CA SER A 236 -5.47 -8.04 12.15
C SER A 236 -5.95 -6.60 12.38
N VAL A 237 -5.99 -6.15 13.64
CA VAL A 237 -6.34 -4.77 14.01
C VAL A 237 -5.32 -3.78 13.43
N ALA A 238 -4.03 -4.06 13.59
CA ALA A 238 -2.98 -3.22 13.04
C ALA A 238 -3.01 -3.13 11.50
N ILE A 239 -3.27 -4.26 10.81
CA ILE A 239 -3.36 -4.31 9.34
C ILE A 239 -4.62 -3.57 8.86
N ALA A 240 -5.75 -3.73 9.54
CA ALA A 240 -6.98 -3.02 9.21
C ALA A 240 -6.81 -1.50 9.36
N ALA A 241 -6.27 -1.04 10.49
CA ALA A 241 -5.99 0.39 10.70
C ALA A 241 -5.08 0.98 9.62
N TRP A 242 -3.98 0.28 9.28
CA TRP A 242 -3.08 0.68 8.20
C TRP A 242 -3.77 0.72 6.83
N ALA A 243 -4.53 -0.31 6.48
CA ALA A 243 -5.21 -0.41 5.20
C ALA A 243 -6.22 0.73 5.05
N LEU A 244 -7.08 0.93 6.06
CA LEU A 244 -8.11 1.96 6.04
C LEU A 244 -7.53 3.38 6.04
N ALA A 245 -6.42 3.62 6.73
CA ALA A 245 -5.73 4.89 6.67
C ALA A 245 -5.20 5.23 5.26
N ILE A 246 -4.79 4.22 4.50
CA ILE A 246 -4.32 4.41 3.13
C ILE A 246 -5.48 4.55 2.14
N THR A 247 -6.48 3.68 2.23
CA THR A 247 -7.43 3.48 1.13
C THR A 247 -8.74 4.23 1.26
N ALA A 248 -9.15 4.60 2.46
CA ALA A 248 -10.50 5.07 2.74
C ALA A 248 -10.55 6.49 3.35
N PRO A 249 -9.70 7.44 2.94
CA PRO A 249 -9.47 8.68 3.70
C PRO A 249 -10.73 9.53 3.95
N ASP A 250 -11.79 9.34 3.16
CA ASP A 250 -13.05 10.08 3.21
C ASP A 250 -14.22 9.34 3.90
N MET A 251 -14.05 8.07 4.25
CA MET A 251 -15.11 7.30 4.92
C MET A 251 -15.27 7.71 6.39
N PRO A 252 -16.51 7.82 6.91
CA PRO A 252 -16.76 8.10 8.32
C PRO A 252 -16.51 6.84 9.16
N LEU A 253 -15.30 6.72 9.71
CA LEU A 253 -14.84 5.52 10.43
C LEU A 253 -14.56 5.77 11.91
N ASP A 254 -15.02 6.89 12.46
CA ASP A 254 -14.74 7.32 13.84
C ASP A 254 -15.09 6.21 14.85
N GLY A 255 -16.31 5.67 14.79
CA GLY A 255 -16.72 4.60 15.71
C GLY A 255 -15.90 3.30 15.59
N LEU A 256 -15.32 2.99 14.42
CA LEU A 256 -14.41 1.86 14.28
C LEU A 256 -13.04 2.17 14.89
N PHE A 257 -12.49 3.37 14.62
CA PHE A 257 -11.21 3.79 15.18
C PHE A 257 -11.28 3.98 16.70
N GLU A 258 -12.38 4.48 17.25
CA GLU A 258 -12.62 4.51 18.69
C GLU A 258 -12.47 3.12 19.32
N ARG A 259 -13.09 2.10 18.73
CA ARG A 259 -12.98 0.70 19.19
C ARG A 259 -11.56 0.16 19.06
N MET A 260 -10.86 0.47 17.97
CA MET A 260 -9.45 0.07 17.81
C MET A 260 -8.53 0.76 18.82
N LEU A 261 -8.78 2.03 19.14
CA LEU A 261 -8.03 2.77 20.15
C LEU A 261 -8.29 2.22 21.56
N GLN A 262 -9.56 1.91 21.89
CA GLN A 262 -9.91 1.20 23.12
C GLN A 262 -9.19 -0.15 23.23
N PHE A 263 -9.13 -0.90 22.13
CA PHE A 263 -8.40 -2.16 22.09
C PHE A 263 -6.92 -1.96 22.41
N CYS A 264 -6.28 -0.89 21.93
CA CYS A 264 -4.90 -0.56 22.24
C CYS A 264 -4.64 -0.19 23.70
N SER A 265 -5.68 0.18 24.47
CA SER A 265 -5.57 0.43 25.91
C SER A 265 -5.60 -0.86 26.75
N LEU A 266 -5.89 -2.02 26.14
CA LEU A 266 -5.95 -3.29 26.85
C LEU A 266 -4.54 -3.81 27.20
N PRO A 267 -4.39 -4.53 28.33
CA PRO A 267 -3.11 -5.13 28.70
C PRO A 267 -2.69 -6.23 27.71
N GLY A 268 -1.39 -6.33 27.43
CA GLY A 268 -0.82 -7.38 26.58
C GLY A 268 -0.89 -7.13 25.07
N ILE A 269 -1.28 -5.92 24.65
CA ILE A 269 -1.21 -5.51 23.24
C ILE A 269 0.23 -5.16 22.86
N ASP A 270 0.70 -5.72 21.76
CA ASP A 270 2.04 -5.49 21.25
C ASP A 270 2.23 -4.02 20.87
N ARG A 271 3.36 -3.44 21.29
CA ARG A 271 3.76 -2.06 20.97
C ARG A 271 3.60 -1.69 19.49
N SER A 272 3.98 -2.58 18.57
CA SER A 272 3.88 -2.29 17.14
C SER A 272 2.45 -2.28 16.61
N VAL A 273 1.51 -2.92 17.33
CA VAL A 273 0.07 -2.83 17.05
C VAL A 273 -0.44 -1.46 17.48
N VAL A 274 -0.11 -1.02 18.71
CA VAL A 274 -0.50 0.29 19.22
C VAL A 274 -0.02 1.42 18.32
N ILE A 275 1.28 1.42 17.96
CA ILE A 275 1.86 2.43 17.06
C ILE A 275 1.12 2.48 15.71
N ARG A 276 0.78 1.33 15.14
CA ARG A 276 0.11 1.27 13.83
C ARG A 276 -1.35 1.74 13.89
N VAL A 277 -2.06 1.43 14.96
CA VAL A 277 -3.44 1.90 15.15
C VAL A 277 -3.46 3.42 15.37
N PHE A 278 -2.59 3.93 16.24
CA PHE A 278 -2.45 5.37 16.49
C PHE A 278 -2.06 6.10 15.21
N TRP A 279 -1.11 5.55 14.43
CA TRP A 279 -0.73 6.09 13.13
C TRP A 279 -1.90 6.09 12.15
N GLY A 280 -2.70 5.02 12.12
CA GLY A 280 -3.88 4.94 11.26
C GLY A 280 -4.93 6.02 11.59
N ALA A 281 -5.20 6.23 12.88
CA ALA A 281 -6.09 7.29 13.36
C ALA A 281 -5.55 8.69 13.00
N ALA A 282 -4.25 8.91 13.27
CA ALA A 282 -3.54 10.16 12.99
C ALA A 282 -3.56 10.55 11.50
N VAL A 283 -3.20 9.62 10.60
CA VAL A 283 -3.20 9.85 9.13
C VAL A 283 -4.58 10.25 8.62
N ARG A 284 -5.64 9.71 9.23
CA ARG A 284 -7.03 10.02 8.88
C ARG A 284 -7.56 11.26 9.57
N SER A 285 -6.82 11.84 10.52
CA SER A 285 -7.30 12.93 11.37
C SER A 285 -8.61 12.58 12.09
N THR A 286 -8.76 11.33 12.54
CA THR A 286 -9.96 10.84 13.26
C THR A 286 -9.59 10.46 14.69
N CYS A 287 -10.49 10.74 15.64
CA CYS A 287 -10.32 10.40 17.06
C CYS A 287 -8.99 10.87 17.66
N LEU A 288 -8.45 12.01 17.21
CA LEU A 288 -7.14 12.51 17.66
C LEU A 288 -7.13 12.79 19.17
N ASP A 289 -8.25 13.28 19.71
CA ASP A 289 -8.49 13.54 21.13
C ASP A 289 -8.51 12.27 21.99
N ARG A 290 -8.64 11.09 21.37
CA ARG A 290 -8.63 9.78 22.04
C ARG A 290 -7.25 9.14 22.06
N ILE A 291 -6.25 9.74 21.41
CA ILE A 291 -4.88 9.23 21.40
C ILE A 291 -4.18 9.67 22.70
N ASP A 292 -3.81 8.69 23.53
CA ASP A 292 -3.11 8.93 24.80
C ASP A 292 -1.64 9.34 24.56
N VAL A 293 -1.33 10.61 24.79
CA VAL A 293 0.01 11.19 24.65
C VAL A 293 1.01 10.58 25.65
N SER A 294 0.59 10.27 26.88
CA SER A 294 1.45 9.62 27.87
C SER A 294 1.81 8.20 27.46
N LEU A 295 0.89 7.49 26.79
CA LEU A 295 1.22 6.22 26.15
C LEU A 295 2.19 6.41 24.97
N ILE A 296 2.02 7.43 24.12
CA ILE A 296 3.01 7.73 23.05
C ILE A 296 4.40 7.95 23.62
N GLU A 297 4.54 8.72 24.71
CA GLU A 297 5.82 8.98 25.35
C GLU A 297 6.49 7.68 25.80
N ARG A 298 5.76 6.80 26.50
CA ARG A 298 6.27 5.46 26.88
C ARG A 298 6.70 4.63 25.67
N LEU A 299 5.87 4.58 24.61
CA LEU A 299 6.20 3.83 23.39
C LEU A 299 7.46 4.37 22.71
N TRP A 300 7.67 5.69 22.75
CA TRP A 300 8.87 6.35 22.23
C TRP A 300 10.12 5.98 23.04
N GLU A 301 10.07 6.05 24.38
CA GLU A 301 11.18 5.65 25.26
C GLU A 301 11.56 4.18 25.08
N GLU A 302 10.56 3.29 25.02
CA GLU A 302 10.75 1.85 24.77
C GLU A 302 11.38 1.61 23.38
N THR A 303 10.95 2.37 22.37
CA THR A 303 11.48 2.25 21.00
C THR A 303 12.92 2.76 20.91
N LEU A 304 13.29 3.78 21.69
CA LEU A 304 14.67 4.27 21.78
C LEU A 304 15.59 3.31 22.54
N SER A 305 15.08 2.68 23.59
CA SER A 305 15.82 1.74 24.44
C SER A 305 16.06 0.38 23.76
N GLU A 306 15.43 0.13 22.61
CA GLU A 306 15.57 -1.14 21.90
C GLU A 306 17.02 -1.33 21.39
N PRO A 307 17.74 -2.39 21.84
CA PRO A 307 19.16 -2.59 21.52
C PRO A 307 19.44 -2.78 20.04
N SER A 308 18.43 -3.24 19.29
CA SER A 308 18.58 -3.49 17.86
C SER A 308 18.47 -2.18 17.07
N ALA A 309 19.57 -1.76 16.45
CA ALA A 309 19.63 -0.63 15.52
C ALA A 309 19.01 -0.95 14.13
N GLY A 310 17.87 -1.65 14.13
CA GLY A 310 17.23 -2.14 12.91
C GLY A 310 16.35 -1.11 12.20
N LEU A 311 16.06 -1.36 10.93
CA LEU A 311 15.10 -0.59 10.11
C LEU A 311 13.72 -0.43 10.80
N ARG A 312 13.32 -1.43 11.60
CA ARG A 312 12.06 -1.42 12.35
C ARG A 312 12.01 -0.29 13.40
N ARG A 313 13.11 -0.07 14.13
CA ARG A 313 13.23 1.02 15.11
C ARG A 313 13.05 2.38 14.45
N LYS A 314 13.75 2.64 13.35
CA LYS A 314 13.61 3.88 12.57
C LYS A 314 12.18 4.08 12.07
N SER A 315 11.54 3.03 11.56
CA SER A 315 10.16 3.10 11.08
C SER A 315 9.16 3.42 12.20
N HIS A 316 9.30 2.81 13.38
CA HIS A 316 8.41 3.09 14.50
C HIS A 316 8.60 4.51 15.05
N LEU A 317 9.85 4.99 15.18
CA LEU A 317 10.12 6.37 15.61
C LEU A 317 9.52 7.37 14.62
N HIS A 318 9.65 7.13 13.32
CA HIS A 318 9.02 7.99 12.32
C HIS A 318 7.48 7.95 12.41
N GLN A 319 6.88 6.78 12.65
CA GLN A 319 5.44 6.68 12.87
C GLN A 319 4.99 7.50 14.09
N LEU A 320 5.68 7.36 15.23
CA LEU A 320 5.44 8.15 16.44
C LEU A 320 5.57 9.66 16.17
N TYR A 321 6.63 10.08 15.48
CA TYR A 321 6.81 11.47 15.06
C TYR A 321 5.63 11.96 14.20
N THR A 322 5.19 11.19 13.21
CA THR A 322 4.04 11.57 12.38
C THR A 322 2.72 11.61 13.14
N ILE A 323 2.52 10.74 14.14
CA ILE A 323 1.35 10.80 15.03
C ILE A 323 1.36 12.14 15.78
N LEU A 324 2.47 12.47 16.44
CA LEU A 324 2.63 13.71 17.20
C LEU A 324 2.43 14.96 16.34
N ARG A 325 2.94 14.96 15.11
CA ARG A 325 2.66 16.05 14.16
C ARG A 325 1.18 16.19 13.81
N CYS A 326 0.45 15.09 13.66
CA CYS A 326 -0.99 15.14 13.41
C CYS A 326 -1.73 15.70 14.63
N LEU A 327 -1.34 15.30 15.84
CA LEU A 327 -1.88 15.85 17.09
C LEU A 327 -1.66 17.36 17.17
N LYS A 328 -0.41 17.82 16.93
CA LYS A 328 -0.05 19.24 16.90
C LYS A 328 -0.84 20.03 15.84
N LEU A 329 -1.02 19.46 14.64
CA LEU A 329 -1.86 20.07 13.60
C LEU A 329 -3.34 20.13 14.00
N GLY A 330 -3.81 19.16 14.78
CA GLY A 330 -5.13 19.13 15.40
C GLY A 330 -5.28 20.01 16.65
N GLY A 331 -4.23 20.73 17.05
CA GLY A 331 -4.24 21.62 18.23
C GLY A 331 -4.13 20.90 19.57
N ILE A 332 -3.67 19.64 19.59
CA ILE A 332 -3.49 18.85 20.82
C ILE A 332 -2.07 19.08 21.35
N GLU A 333 -1.98 19.46 22.63
CA GLU A 333 -0.70 19.65 23.32
C GLU A 333 0.01 18.32 23.60
N GLU A 334 1.32 18.32 23.39
CA GLU A 334 2.14 17.11 23.39
C GLU A 334 3.46 17.26 24.17
N ASN A 335 3.58 18.32 24.98
CA ASN A 335 4.70 18.56 25.91
C ASN A 335 6.10 18.50 25.26
N CYS A 336 6.26 19.07 24.06
CA CYS A 336 7.52 19.10 23.30
C CYS A 336 8.06 17.72 22.87
N LEU A 337 7.24 16.67 22.95
CA LEU A 337 7.62 15.31 22.54
C LEU A 337 7.92 15.20 21.04
N THR A 338 7.29 16.03 20.21
CA THR A 338 7.48 16.16 18.76
C THR A 338 8.90 16.59 18.46
N ASP A 339 9.41 17.58 19.19
CA ASP A 339 10.74 18.13 19.01
C ASP A 339 11.80 17.12 19.48
N ARG A 340 11.57 16.45 20.62
CA ARG A 340 12.42 15.34 21.12
C ARG A 340 12.47 14.18 20.12
N CYS A 341 11.33 13.82 19.53
CA CYS A 341 11.24 12.75 18.54
C CYS A 341 11.97 13.13 17.24
N LEU A 342 11.83 14.39 16.80
CA LEU A 342 12.53 14.95 15.65
C LEU A 342 14.05 14.93 15.85
N GLU A 343 14.53 15.39 17.00
CA GLU A 343 15.95 15.37 17.37
C GLU A 343 16.51 13.94 17.34
N ALA A 344 15.79 12.97 17.91
CA ALA A 344 16.19 11.57 17.87
C ALA A 344 16.28 11.02 16.43
N LEU A 345 15.33 11.38 15.56
CA LEU A 345 15.35 10.96 14.15
C LEU A 345 16.51 11.59 13.36
N HIS A 346 16.84 12.86 13.63
CA HIS A 346 18.02 13.52 13.09
C HIS A 346 19.32 12.85 13.55
N GLY A 347 19.43 12.52 14.84
CA GLY A 347 20.57 11.76 15.38
C GLY A 347 20.74 10.38 14.72
N LEU A 348 19.64 9.76 14.28
CA LEU A 348 19.64 8.50 13.53
C LEU A 348 19.82 8.67 12.01
N ARG A 349 20.02 9.91 11.54
CA ARG A 349 20.09 10.28 10.12
C ARG A 349 18.91 9.73 9.31
N TYR A 350 17.70 9.78 9.87
CA TYR A 350 16.51 9.36 9.15
C TYR A 350 16.31 10.22 7.90
N GLY A 351 15.94 9.60 6.78
CA GLY A 351 15.71 10.31 5.51
C GLY A 351 16.98 10.68 4.73
N HIS A 352 18.17 10.63 5.34
CA HIS A 352 19.46 10.94 4.68
C HIS A 352 20.04 9.78 3.85
N ASN A 353 19.18 9.00 3.19
CA ASN A 353 19.68 8.03 2.22
C ASN A 353 20.00 8.79 0.92
N ASP A 354 21.05 8.38 0.22
CA ASP A 354 21.27 8.79 -1.18
C ASP A 354 20.17 8.17 -2.04
N SER A 355 18.97 8.76 -2.01
CA SER A 355 17.90 8.36 -2.90
C SER A 355 18.35 8.65 -4.32
N LYS A 356 18.25 7.64 -5.16
CA LYS A 356 18.46 7.82 -6.58
C LYS A 356 17.20 8.52 -7.11
N ILE A 357 17.35 9.79 -7.50
CA ILE A 357 16.33 10.57 -8.22
C ILE A 357 15.67 9.68 -9.28
N SER A 358 14.36 9.50 -9.16
CA SER A 358 13.58 8.70 -10.10
C SER A 358 13.64 9.32 -11.50
N THR A 359 13.55 8.49 -12.52
CA THR A 359 13.52 8.94 -13.92
C THR A 359 12.42 9.97 -14.16
N SER A 360 11.24 9.79 -13.56
CA SER A 360 10.12 10.73 -13.66
C SER A 360 10.44 12.10 -13.06
N GLN A 361 11.03 12.14 -11.85
CA GLN A 361 11.45 13.41 -11.23
C GLN A 361 12.52 14.12 -12.08
N ARG A 362 13.46 13.35 -12.65
CA ARG A 362 14.47 13.90 -13.56
C ARG A 362 13.85 14.55 -14.80
N TYR A 363 12.88 13.90 -15.45
CA TYR A 363 12.22 14.51 -16.60
C TYR A 363 11.46 15.79 -16.24
N VAL A 364 10.80 15.82 -15.07
CA VAL A 364 10.18 17.07 -14.60
C VAL A 364 11.23 18.15 -14.35
N SER A 365 12.37 17.80 -13.74
CA SER A 365 13.51 18.70 -13.57
C SER A 365 14.02 19.25 -14.91
N ASP A 366 14.18 18.40 -15.93
CA ASP A 366 14.61 18.82 -17.27
C ASP A 366 13.61 19.81 -17.91
N VAL A 367 12.30 19.57 -17.72
CA VAL A 367 11.25 20.51 -18.16
C VAL A 367 11.43 21.87 -17.46
N LEU A 368 11.65 21.87 -16.15
CA LEU A 368 11.86 23.12 -15.40
C LEU A 368 13.13 23.85 -15.82
N VAL A 369 14.23 23.14 -16.13
CA VAL A 369 15.45 23.73 -16.69
C VAL A 369 15.16 24.42 -18.02
N ARG A 370 14.45 23.77 -18.94
CA ARG A 370 14.09 24.37 -20.24
C ARG A 370 13.16 25.57 -20.10
N LEU A 371 12.30 25.57 -19.10
CA LEU A 371 11.43 26.69 -18.75
C LEU A 371 12.14 27.80 -17.97
N GLY A 372 13.43 27.65 -17.65
CA GLY A 372 14.21 28.64 -16.91
C GLY A 372 13.79 28.79 -15.44
N VAL A 373 13.19 27.76 -14.83
CA VAL A 373 12.72 27.78 -13.43
C VAL A 373 13.79 27.18 -12.51
N PRO A 374 14.43 27.98 -11.64
CA PRO A 374 15.35 27.47 -10.63
C PRO A 374 14.64 26.55 -9.63
N HIS A 375 15.25 25.40 -9.33
CA HIS A 375 14.67 24.40 -8.43
C HIS A 375 15.73 23.51 -7.80
N LYS A 376 15.35 22.79 -6.73
CA LYS A 376 16.13 21.73 -6.08
C LYS A 376 15.37 20.41 -6.21
N VAL A 377 16.06 19.33 -6.52
CA VAL A 377 15.46 17.98 -6.60
C VAL A 377 15.75 17.24 -5.30
N GLU A 378 14.79 16.44 -4.82
CA GLU A 378 14.86 15.65 -3.58
C GLU A 378 15.27 16.46 -2.34
N LEU A 379 14.51 17.52 -2.06
CA LEU A 379 14.73 18.33 -0.86
C LEU A 379 14.17 17.62 0.38
N LEU A 380 15.02 17.29 1.35
CA LEU A 380 14.59 16.94 2.70
C LEU A 380 14.47 18.20 3.55
N THR A 381 13.25 18.51 4.00
CA THR A 381 12.99 19.63 4.90
C THR A 381 13.54 19.36 6.31
N PRO A 382 13.77 20.39 7.15
CA PRO A 382 14.15 20.22 8.56
C PRO A 382 13.19 19.34 9.37
N ASP A 383 11.92 19.30 8.98
CA ASP A 383 10.87 18.47 9.60
C ASP A 383 10.74 17.08 8.95
N LEU A 384 11.79 16.61 8.29
CA LEU A 384 11.92 15.28 7.67
C LEU A 384 10.88 14.97 6.58
N LEU A 385 10.22 15.98 6.02
CA LEU A 385 9.39 15.82 4.82
C LEU A 385 10.31 15.84 3.60
N SER A 386 10.24 14.80 2.78
CA SER A 386 10.88 14.76 1.46
C SER A 386 9.97 15.47 0.45
N ILE A 387 10.53 16.39 -0.33
CA ILE A 387 9.86 17.07 -1.45
C ILE A 387 10.57 16.63 -2.72
N ASP A 388 9.80 16.14 -3.70
CA ASP A 388 10.37 15.65 -4.96
C ASP A 388 11.13 16.75 -5.70
N ILE A 389 10.50 17.92 -5.87
CA ILE A 389 11.12 19.11 -6.44
C ILE A 389 10.65 20.36 -5.68
N ALA A 390 11.59 21.12 -5.15
CA ALA A 390 11.33 22.37 -4.44
C ALA A 390 11.69 23.58 -5.31
N ILE A 391 10.76 24.51 -5.43
CA ILE A 391 10.95 25.82 -6.06
C ILE A 391 10.82 26.89 -4.98
N GLU A 392 11.86 27.70 -4.80
CA GLU A 392 11.91 28.77 -3.82
C GLU A 392 12.33 30.07 -4.50
N GLY A 393 11.59 31.15 -4.28
CA GLY A 393 11.88 32.44 -4.89
C GLY A 393 10.94 33.54 -4.40
N TYR A 394 11.47 34.75 -4.19
CA TYR A 394 10.70 35.90 -3.69
C TYR A 394 9.90 35.63 -2.40
N GLY A 395 10.44 34.77 -1.52
CA GLY A 395 9.77 34.37 -0.28
C GLY A 395 8.68 33.30 -0.44
N GLU A 396 8.37 32.88 -1.67
CA GLU A 396 7.46 31.76 -1.93
C GLU A 396 8.19 30.42 -1.84
N LYS A 397 7.47 29.40 -1.34
CA LYS A 397 7.91 28.01 -1.28
C LYS A 397 6.90 27.13 -2.00
N ILE A 398 7.32 26.45 -3.04
CA ILE A 398 6.46 25.60 -3.87
C ILE A 398 7.04 24.19 -3.89
N ALA A 399 6.24 23.23 -3.46
CA ALA A 399 6.57 21.80 -3.48
C ALA A 399 5.87 21.17 -4.68
N LEU A 400 6.64 20.74 -5.67
CA LEU A 400 6.15 19.92 -6.78
C LEU A 400 6.30 18.45 -6.40
N GLU A 401 5.17 17.75 -6.31
CA GLU A 401 5.07 16.32 -6.00
C GLU A 401 4.77 15.53 -7.28
N VAL A 402 5.69 14.67 -7.70
CA VAL A 402 5.57 13.85 -8.92
C VAL A 402 4.78 12.58 -8.57
N ASP A 403 3.47 12.76 -8.43
CA ASP A 403 2.56 11.75 -7.88
C ASP A 403 2.38 10.58 -8.87
N GLY A 404 3.08 9.48 -8.61
CA GLY A 404 2.87 8.20 -9.30
C GLY A 404 1.57 7.49 -8.85
N PRO A 405 1.24 6.32 -9.45
CA PRO A 405 0.02 5.58 -9.13
C PRO A 405 -0.14 5.25 -7.64
N LEU A 406 0.96 5.10 -6.89
CA LEU A 406 0.95 4.77 -5.47
C LEU A 406 0.51 5.92 -4.55
N HIS A 407 0.42 7.16 -5.08
CA HIS A 407 -0.09 8.32 -4.34
C HIS A 407 -1.62 8.40 -4.38
N PHE A 408 -2.24 7.59 -5.23
CA PHE A 408 -3.68 7.52 -5.41
C PHE A 408 -4.24 6.16 -5.02
N THR A 409 -5.50 6.16 -4.66
CA THR A 409 -6.29 4.95 -4.45
C THR A 409 -6.74 4.39 -5.80
N CYS A 410 -6.82 3.06 -5.89
CA CYS A 410 -7.41 2.37 -7.01
C CYS A 410 -8.93 2.31 -6.79
N VAL A 411 -9.64 3.30 -7.32
CA VAL A 411 -11.10 3.38 -7.22
C VAL A 411 -11.75 2.31 -8.11
N CYS A 412 -12.27 1.29 -7.44
CA CYS A 412 -12.94 0.12 -8.02
C CYS A 412 -14.46 0.26 -8.06
N ASP A 413 -15.01 1.32 -7.45
CA ASP A 413 -16.42 1.68 -7.52
C ASP A 413 -16.65 2.64 -8.69
N ALA A 414 -17.55 2.27 -9.60
CA ALA A 414 -17.87 3.09 -10.77
C ALA A 414 -18.51 4.43 -10.38
N ALA A 415 -19.27 4.49 -9.27
CA ALA A 415 -19.93 5.71 -8.82
C ALA A 415 -18.93 6.77 -8.35
N GLU A 416 -17.79 6.34 -7.81
CA GLU A 416 -16.76 7.21 -7.20
C GLU A 416 -15.56 7.46 -8.15
N ALA A 417 -15.59 6.89 -9.36
CA ALA A 417 -14.46 6.91 -10.32
C ALA A 417 -14.22 8.27 -11.01
N CYS A 418 -14.90 9.33 -10.60
CA CYS A 418 -14.89 10.62 -11.30
C CYS A 418 -13.60 11.43 -11.08
N ALA A 419 -12.91 11.25 -9.96
CA ALA A 419 -11.67 11.96 -9.66
C ALA A 419 -10.63 11.03 -8.98
N PRO A 420 -9.32 11.21 -9.25
CA PRO A 420 -8.28 10.50 -8.51
C PRO A 420 -8.33 10.87 -7.03
N MET A 421 -8.60 9.88 -6.18
CA MET A 421 -8.57 10.06 -4.73
C MET A 421 -7.17 9.75 -4.19
N ARG A 422 -6.54 10.73 -3.54
CA ARG A 422 -5.22 10.57 -2.90
C ARG A 422 -5.30 9.64 -1.69
N THR A 423 -4.24 8.89 -1.44
CA THR A 423 -4.13 8.08 -0.22
C THR A 423 -4.01 8.96 1.03
N GLY A 424 -4.40 8.44 2.20
CA GLY A 424 -4.26 9.18 3.46
C GLY A 424 -2.84 9.70 3.73
N PRO A 425 -1.76 8.90 3.58
CA PRO A 425 -0.40 9.40 3.76
C PRO A 425 -0.03 10.56 2.81
N THR A 426 -0.52 10.53 1.56
CA THR A 426 -0.34 11.63 0.62
C THR A 426 -1.08 12.89 1.09
N GLN A 427 -2.31 12.75 1.57
CA GLN A 427 -3.08 13.87 2.12
C GLN A 427 -2.43 14.46 3.37
N MET A 428 -1.97 13.60 4.30
CA MET A 428 -1.24 13.98 5.50
C MET A 428 0.05 14.75 5.16
N LYS A 429 0.87 14.24 4.23
CA LYS A 429 2.08 14.94 3.75
C LYS A 429 1.74 16.33 3.20
N GLN A 430 0.68 16.43 2.39
CA GLN A 430 0.24 17.72 1.85
C GLN A 430 -0.19 18.69 2.94
N ALA A 431 -0.89 18.20 3.98
CA ALA A 431 -1.28 19.03 5.12
C ALA A 431 -0.05 19.56 5.87
N PHE A 432 0.94 18.72 6.13
CA PHE A 432 2.20 19.09 6.78
C PHE A 432 3.03 20.10 5.97
N LEU A 433 3.13 19.92 4.66
CA LEU A 433 3.81 20.89 3.80
C LEU A 433 3.10 22.24 3.82
N LYS A 434 1.75 22.23 3.71
CA LYS A 434 0.95 23.46 3.74
C LYS A 434 1.04 24.19 5.07
N SER A 435 1.00 23.48 6.21
CA SER A 435 1.19 24.09 7.53
C SER A 435 2.56 24.74 7.68
N ASN A 436 3.55 24.27 6.94
CA ASN A 436 4.92 24.80 6.90
C ASN A 436 5.12 25.89 5.82
N GLY A 437 4.03 26.43 5.27
CA GLY A 437 4.06 27.52 4.30
C GLY A 437 4.37 27.12 2.86
N TRP A 438 4.33 25.82 2.54
CA TRP A 438 4.52 25.35 1.16
C TRP A 438 3.20 25.39 0.38
N THR A 439 3.26 25.92 -0.84
CA THR A 439 2.24 25.65 -1.86
C THR A 439 2.55 24.30 -2.50
N VAL A 440 1.64 23.33 -2.36
CA VAL A 440 1.86 21.97 -2.90
C VAL A 440 1.15 21.79 -4.23
N LEU A 441 1.90 21.42 -5.25
CA LEU A 441 1.44 21.15 -6.60
C LEU A 441 1.69 19.68 -6.95
N SER A 442 0.61 18.95 -7.19
CA SER A 442 0.65 17.57 -7.64
C SER A 442 0.79 17.55 -9.16
N VAL A 443 1.82 16.90 -9.68
CA VAL A 443 2.09 16.78 -11.11
C VAL A 443 2.17 15.31 -11.53
N PRO A 444 1.66 14.93 -12.70
CA PRO A 444 1.80 13.56 -13.19
C PRO A 444 3.28 13.25 -13.51
N PRO A 445 3.69 11.98 -13.48
CA PRO A 445 5.00 11.60 -14.01
C PRO A 445 5.04 11.83 -15.52
N VAL A 446 6.17 12.35 -16.02
CA VAL A 446 6.42 12.48 -17.46
C VAL A 446 6.83 11.13 -18.02
N LYS A 447 6.20 10.73 -19.12
CA LYS A 447 6.64 9.64 -19.98
C LYS A 447 6.76 10.19 -21.39
N LEU A 448 7.97 10.12 -21.96
CA LEU A 448 8.17 10.39 -23.37
C LEU A 448 7.87 9.10 -24.12
N ASP A 449 7.04 9.20 -25.15
CA ASP A 449 6.75 8.09 -26.05
C ASP A 449 7.80 8.09 -27.16
N ASP A 450 8.65 7.08 -27.17
CA ASP A 450 9.73 6.93 -28.16
C ASP A 450 9.20 6.68 -29.58
N SER A 451 7.89 6.43 -29.73
CA SER A 451 7.24 6.20 -31.04
C SER A 451 6.75 7.48 -31.75
N VAL A 452 6.90 8.66 -31.12
CA VAL A 452 6.45 9.96 -31.63
C VAL A 452 7.66 10.86 -31.94
N ASP A 453 7.48 11.86 -32.81
CA ASP A 453 8.47 12.93 -32.98
C ASP A 453 8.81 13.55 -31.62
N LEU A 454 10.04 13.28 -31.16
CA LEU A 454 10.55 13.65 -29.85
C LEU A 454 10.50 15.17 -29.62
N SER A 455 10.73 15.97 -30.66
CA SER A 455 10.71 17.43 -30.56
C SER A 455 9.29 17.94 -30.25
N ALA A 456 8.30 17.42 -30.98
CA ALA A 456 6.89 17.75 -30.76
C ALA A 456 6.40 17.25 -29.40
N ALA A 457 6.83 16.05 -28.97
CA ALA A 457 6.50 15.50 -27.65
C ALA A 457 7.06 16.39 -26.52
N ILE A 458 8.32 16.81 -26.60
CA ILE A 458 8.96 17.70 -25.62
C ILE A 458 8.23 19.05 -25.55
N ALA A 459 7.95 19.70 -26.69
CA ALA A 459 7.26 20.99 -26.72
C ALA A 459 5.85 20.92 -26.11
N SER A 460 5.15 19.81 -26.31
CA SER A 460 3.83 19.55 -25.71
C SER A 460 3.91 19.45 -24.18
N VAL A 461 4.88 18.69 -23.67
CA VAL A 461 5.13 18.55 -22.22
C VAL A 461 5.51 19.89 -21.60
N ASP A 462 6.43 20.64 -22.21
CA ASP A 462 6.85 21.95 -21.72
C ASP A 462 5.67 22.94 -21.66
N THR A 463 4.83 22.94 -22.69
CA THR A 463 3.61 23.76 -22.73
C THR A 463 2.63 23.38 -21.62
N TYR A 464 2.44 22.08 -21.37
CA TYR A 464 1.59 21.59 -20.28
C TYR A 464 2.10 22.06 -18.91
N TYR A 465 3.39 21.87 -18.62
CA TYR A 465 3.98 22.29 -17.36
C TYR A 465 3.99 23.81 -17.19
N LYS A 466 4.28 24.58 -18.25
CA LYS A 466 4.20 26.05 -18.20
C LYS A 466 2.80 26.51 -17.78
N ARG A 467 1.74 25.93 -18.35
CA ARG A 467 0.35 26.24 -17.96
C ARG A 467 0.04 25.83 -16.53
N LEU A 468 0.49 24.65 -16.11
CA LEU A 468 0.30 24.16 -14.74
C LEU A 468 0.96 25.09 -13.71
N LEU A 469 2.21 25.49 -13.97
CA LEU A 469 2.98 26.39 -13.11
C LEU A 469 2.37 27.80 -13.06
N LEU A 470 1.96 28.36 -14.21
CA LEU A 470 1.25 29.64 -14.25
C LEU A 470 -0.12 29.58 -13.54
N GLY A 471 -0.79 28.44 -13.60
CA GLY A 471 -2.05 28.17 -12.92
C GLY A 471 -1.94 28.00 -11.40
N SER A 472 -0.72 27.93 -10.84
CA SER A 472 -0.50 27.80 -9.39
C SER A 472 -0.92 29.04 -8.59
N GLY A 473 -1.07 30.19 -9.25
CA GLY A 473 -1.31 31.48 -8.61
C GLY A 473 -0.04 32.20 -8.13
N SER A 474 1.13 31.55 -8.17
CA SER A 474 2.40 32.12 -7.70
C SER A 474 2.81 33.38 -8.49
N PRO A 475 2.99 34.53 -7.83
CA PRO A 475 3.60 35.71 -8.44
C PRO A 475 5.01 35.46 -8.98
N TYR A 476 5.83 34.69 -8.26
CA TYR A 476 7.18 34.33 -8.67
C TYR A 476 7.17 33.57 -9.99
N LEU A 477 6.40 32.47 -10.08
CA LEU A 477 6.34 31.68 -11.31
C LEU A 477 5.78 32.48 -12.48
N ARG A 478 4.83 33.39 -12.24
CA ARG A 478 4.35 34.31 -13.28
C ARG A 478 5.43 35.22 -13.83
N ARG A 479 6.36 35.68 -13.01
CA ARG A 479 7.49 36.52 -13.46
C ARG A 479 8.56 35.72 -14.19
N VAL A 480 8.87 34.51 -13.71
CA VAL A 480 9.89 33.65 -14.32
C VAL A 480 9.43 33.10 -15.68
N LEU A 481 8.13 32.85 -15.83
CA LEU A 481 7.56 32.21 -17.03
C LEU A 481 6.91 33.20 -18.03
N ALA A 482 6.81 34.49 -17.68
CA ALA A 482 6.39 35.54 -18.60
C ALA A 482 7.47 35.74 -19.67
#